data_AF-A0A9D5ESL0-F1
#
_entry.id   AF-A0A9D5ESL0-F1
#
_cell.length_a   1.000
_cell.length_b   1.000
_cell.length_c   1.000
_cell.angle_alpha   90.00
_cell.angle_beta   90.00
_cell.angle_gamma   90.00
#
_symmetry.space_group_name_H-M   'P 1'
#
loop_
_entity.id
_entity.type
_entity.pdbx_description
1 polymer ?
#
loop_
_entity_poly.entity_id
_entity_poly.type
_entity_poly.pdbx_seq_one_letter_code
_entity_poly.pdbx_strand_id
1 'polypeptide(L)'
;MSATATLVEQVRQFAAARTEKHERDYWKLVRDCAAGKEVDPAWVDAFILEVGRNYEQFDADIEKAEDRIQWRALVAAIPRITAEREALQGKLTELDEELARLTAEIEARRAPIYARWAEATRKLGEAGDAEQNLFRDCPRREFATRSAELTKHYEALCQEEKEVRRRIAEYQPYLNAEAFSENGDHREPIAQAKRRTPELKKELGAILARKDEVTAEMERVRFEAAAV
;
A
#
# COMPACT_ATOMS: atom_id res chain seq x y z
N MET A 1 -82.68 1.13 32.46
CA MET A 1 -81.34 1.55 32.94
C MET A 1 -81.49 2.91 33.61
N SER A 2 -81.00 3.07 34.84
CA SER A 2 -81.12 4.34 35.60
C SER A 2 -80.31 5.44 34.91
N ALA A 3 -80.84 6.68 34.85
CA ALA A 3 -80.14 7.85 34.30
C ALA A 3 -78.74 8.06 34.93
N THR A 4 -78.56 7.61 36.18
CA THR A 4 -77.26 7.63 36.88
C THR A 4 -76.24 6.65 36.29
N ALA A 5 -76.67 5.49 35.80
CA ALA A 5 -75.78 4.51 35.17
C ALA A 5 -75.27 5.00 33.80
N THR A 6 -76.12 5.69 33.04
CA THR A 6 -75.75 6.32 31.77
C THR A 6 -74.77 7.48 31.97
N LEU A 7 -74.96 8.30 33.00
CA LEU A 7 -74.04 9.39 33.34
C LEU A 7 -72.66 8.87 33.77
N VAL A 8 -72.61 7.84 34.62
CA VAL A 8 -71.35 7.22 35.05
C VAL A 8 -70.57 6.64 33.87
N GLU A 9 -71.26 6.02 32.91
CA GLU A 9 -70.63 5.47 31.72
C GLU A 9 -70.08 6.56 30.78
N GLN A 10 -70.82 7.64 30.58
CA GLN A 10 -70.34 8.80 29.83
C GLN A 10 -69.10 9.43 30.49
N VAL A 11 -69.12 9.59 31.82
CA VAL A 11 -67.96 10.11 32.58
C VAL A 11 -66.73 9.21 32.41
N ARG A 12 -66.90 7.88 32.39
CA ARG A 12 -65.79 6.93 32.13
C ARG A 12 -65.24 7.08 30.71
N GLN A 13 -66.10 7.23 29.72
CA GLN A 13 -65.68 7.45 28.32
C GLN A 13 -64.92 8.78 28.17
N PHE A 14 -65.40 9.86 28.81
CA PHE A 14 -64.69 11.14 28.83
C PHE A 14 -63.35 11.05 29.58
N ALA A 15 -63.29 10.32 30.69
CA ALA A 15 -62.05 10.10 31.43
C ALA A 15 -61.03 9.33 30.59
N ALA A 16 -61.43 8.23 29.93
CA ALA A 16 -60.55 7.46 29.05
C ALA A 16 -60.05 8.28 27.85
N ALA A 17 -60.93 9.04 27.19
CA ALA A 17 -60.57 9.92 26.09
C ALA A 17 -59.62 11.06 26.54
N ARG A 18 -59.81 11.58 27.76
CA ARG A 18 -58.90 12.56 28.36
C ARG A 18 -57.53 11.94 28.60
N THR A 19 -57.44 10.76 29.20
CA THR A 19 -56.16 10.07 29.42
C THR A 19 -55.40 9.81 28.12
N GLU A 20 -56.08 9.33 27.08
CA GLU A 20 -55.47 9.10 25.77
C GLU A 20 -55.00 10.41 25.10
N LYS A 21 -55.75 11.49 25.26
CA LYS A 21 -55.33 12.82 24.79
C LYS A 21 -54.08 13.29 25.54
N HIS A 22 -54.10 13.21 26.87
CA HIS A 22 -52.98 13.60 27.73
C HIS A 22 -51.71 12.80 27.42
N GLU A 23 -51.83 11.50 27.17
CA GLU A 23 -50.70 10.66 26.77
C GLU A 23 -50.14 11.05 25.39
N ARG A 24 -51.00 11.33 24.41
CA ARG A 24 -50.56 11.84 23.09
C ARG A 24 -49.86 13.18 23.20
N ASP A 25 -50.42 14.10 23.98
CA ASP A 25 -49.88 15.44 24.19
C ASP A 25 -48.55 15.38 24.97
N TYR A 26 -48.42 14.48 25.94
CA TYR A 26 -47.16 14.19 26.64
C TYR A 26 -46.07 13.67 25.68
N TRP A 27 -46.36 12.66 24.87
CA TRP A 27 -45.38 12.15 23.89
C TRP A 27 -45.09 13.15 22.76
N LYS A 28 -45.99 14.10 22.50
CA LYS A 28 -45.72 15.21 21.60
C LYS A 28 -44.73 16.18 22.26
N LEU A 29 -44.96 16.56 23.51
CA LEU A 29 -44.06 17.42 24.27
C LEU A 29 -42.66 16.80 24.38
N VAL A 30 -42.54 15.54 24.80
CA VAL A 30 -41.27 14.82 24.89
C VAL A 30 -40.51 14.85 23.56
N ARG A 31 -41.21 14.64 22.43
CA ARG A 31 -40.59 14.72 21.08
C ARG A 31 -40.19 16.13 20.69
N ASP A 32 -40.97 17.14 21.08
CA ASP A 32 -40.66 18.54 20.80
C ASP A 32 -39.43 18.99 21.60
N CYS A 33 -39.33 18.60 22.88
CA CYS A 33 -38.14 18.81 23.71
C CYS A 33 -36.91 18.07 23.18
N ALA A 34 -37.03 16.78 22.85
CA ALA A 34 -35.93 15.99 22.26
C ALA A 34 -35.47 16.51 20.89
N ALA A 35 -36.33 17.23 20.16
CA ALA A 35 -35.98 17.91 18.92
C ALA A 35 -35.35 19.30 19.14
N GLY A 36 -35.14 19.71 20.39
CA GLY A 36 -34.58 21.01 20.76
C GLY A 36 -35.53 22.19 20.54
N LYS A 37 -36.85 21.95 20.47
CA LYS A 37 -37.82 23.06 20.35
C LYS A 37 -37.93 23.79 21.69
N GLU A 38 -38.03 25.10 21.61
CA GLU A 38 -38.27 25.94 22.78
C GLU A 38 -39.71 25.74 23.26
N VAL A 39 -39.87 25.33 24.53
CA VAL A 39 -41.16 25.13 25.19
C VAL A 39 -41.17 25.94 26.48
N ASP A 40 -42.28 26.59 26.78
CA ASP A 40 -42.45 27.39 28.00
C ASP A 40 -42.29 26.53 29.27
N PRO A 41 -41.27 26.76 30.12
CA PRO A 41 -41.02 25.97 31.32
C PRO A 41 -42.18 26.00 32.33
N ALA A 42 -42.88 27.12 32.46
CA ALA A 42 -43.98 27.25 33.41
C ALA A 42 -45.20 26.40 33.00
N TRP A 43 -45.42 26.28 31.68
CA TRP A 43 -46.45 25.40 31.14
C TRP A 43 -46.05 23.91 31.26
N VAL A 44 -44.79 23.57 30.99
CA VAL A 44 -44.28 22.20 31.11
C VAL A 44 -44.40 21.68 32.54
N ASP A 45 -44.03 22.50 33.52
CA ASP A 45 -44.15 22.21 34.95
C ASP A 45 -45.59 21.83 35.34
N ALA A 46 -46.55 22.69 34.99
CA ALA A 46 -47.96 22.48 35.25
C ALA A 46 -48.50 21.23 34.53
N PHE A 47 -48.07 21.02 33.28
CA PHE A 47 -48.54 19.91 32.46
C PHE A 47 -48.02 18.56 32.97
N ILE A 48 -46.72 18.41 33.27
CA ILE A 48 -46.11 17.17 33.79
C ILE A 48 -46.84 16.70 35.05
N LEU A 49 -47.12 17.62 35.98
CA LEU A 49 -47.87 17.33 37.20
C LEU A 49 -49.32 16.96 36.90
N GLU A 50 -49.98 17.63 35.94
CA GLU A 50 -51.35 17.29 35.51
C GLU A 50 -51.44 15.87 34.90
N VAL A 51 -50.43 15.43 34.14
CA VAL A 51 -50.41 14.07 33.56
C VAL A 51 -49.98 12.99 34.58
N GLY A 52 -49.59 13.37 35.81
CA GLY A 52 -49.14 12.45 36.85
C GLY A 52 -47.73 11.89 36.63
N ARG A 53 -46.86 12.62 35.94
CA ARG A 53 -45.44 12.26 35.72
C ARG A 53 -44.54 13.03 36.70
N ASN A 54 -43.32 12.53 36.89
CA ASN A 54 -42.28 13.26 37.60
C ASN A 54 -41.16 13.67 36.63
N TYR A 55 -40.29 14.58 37.05
CA TYR A 55 -39.22 15.08 36.18
C TYR A 55 -38.21 14.00 35.79
N GLU A 56 -37.89 13.04 36.67
CA GLU A 56 -36.98 11.93 36.34
C GLU A 56 -37.52 11.06 35.18
N GLN A 57 -38.83 10.80 35.17
CA GLN A 57 -39.49 10.07 34.08
C GLN A 57 -39.52 10.91 32.81
N PHE A 58 -39.77 12.21 32.92
CA PHE A 58 -39.80 13.12 31.79
C PHE A 58 -38.42 13.24 31.12
N ASP A 59 -37.36 13.42 31.92
CA ASP A 59 -35.98 13.46 31.45
C ASP A 59 -35.59 12.14 30.76
N ALA A 60 -35.87 11.00 31.40
CA ALA A 60 -35.58 9.69 30.81
C ALA A 60 -36.38 9.41 29.53
N ASP A 61 -37.59 9.97 29.39
CA ASP A 61 -38.39 9.86 28.17
C ASP A 61 -37.87 10.78 27.06
N ILE A 62 -37.34 11.96 27.40
CA ILE A 62 -36.65 12.86 26.47
C ILE A 62 -35.39 12.18 25.94
N GLU A 63 -34.52 11.65 26.81
CA GLU A 63 -33.30 10.93 26.42
C GLU A 63 -33.61 9.79 25.42
N LYS A 64 -34.62 8.97 25.73
CA LYS A 64 -35.08 7.92 24.81
C LYS A 64 -35.58 8.48 23.48
N ALA A 65 -36.25 9.63 23.49
CA ALA A 65 -36.74 10.24 22.27
C ALA A 65 -35.59 10.81 21.42
N GLU A 66 -34.55 11.37 22.05
CA GLU A 66 -33.31 11.80 21.40
C GLU A 66 -32.58 10.61 20.75
N ASP A 67 -32.38 9.52 21.51
CA ASP A 67 -31.80 8.27 21.00
C ASP A 67 -32.58 7.75 19.79
N ARG A 68 -33.92 7.74 19.87
CA ARG A 68 -34.76 7.29 18.75
C ARG A 68 -34.66 8.18 17.52
N ILE A 69 -34.41 9.48 17.66
CA ILE A 69 -34.15 10.38 16.53
C ILE A 69 -32.83 9.97 15.86
N GLN A 70 -31.77 9.75 16.64
CA GLN A 70 -30.47 9.33 16.13
C GLN A 70 -30.54 7.96 15.44
N TRP A 71 -31.18 6.97 16.06
CA TRP A 71 -31.33 5.63 15.49
C TRP A 71 -32.14 5.64 14.19
N ARG A 72 -33.18 6.48 14.08
CA ARG A 72 -33.94 6.62 12.82
C ARG A 72 -33.06 7.14 11.69
N ALA A 73 -32.18 8.10 11.96
CA ALA A 73 -31.24 8.60 10.96
C ALA A 73 -30.28 7.50 10.49
N LEU A 74 -29.76 6.70 11.43
CA LEU A 74 -28.90 5.55 11.10
C LEU A 74 -29.63 4.48 10.28
N VAL A 75 -30.85 4.11 10.68
CA VAL A 75 -31.68 3.14 9.96
C VAL A 75 -32.00 3.65 8.55
N ALA A 76 -32.32 4.94 8.39
CA ALA A 76 -32.57 5.54 7.09
C ALA A 76 -31.33 5.52 6.17
N ALA A 77 -30.12 5.51 6.74
CA ALA A 77 -28.87 5.45 5.98
C ALA A 77 -28.50 4.03 5.50
N ILE A 78 -29.12 2.97 6.05
CA ILE A 78 -28.78 1.57 5.74
C ILE A 78 -28.80 1.29 4.23
N PRO A 79 -29.86 1.62 3.45
CA PRO A 79 -29.89 1.25 2.03
C PRO A 79 -28.74 1.86 1.23
N ARG A 80 -28.37 3.11 1.52
CA ARG A 80 -27.25 3.80 0.86
C ARG A 80 -25.92 3.13 1.20
N ILE A 81 -25.68 2.84 2.48
CA ILE A 81 -24.44 2.20 2.94
C ILE A 81 -24.33 0.78 2.36
N THR A 82 -25.43 0.03 2.29
CA THR A 82 -25.46 -1.30 1.67
C THR A 82 -25.13 -1.22 0.18
N ALA A 83 -25.75 -0.31 -0.57
CA ALA A 83 -25.46 -0.13 -1.99
C ALA A 83 -24.00 0.28 -2.25
N GLU A 84 -23.46 1.17 -1.42
CA GLU A 84 -22.05 1.57 -1.49
C GLU A 84 -21.11 0.39 -1.21
N ARG A 85 -21.41 -0.41 -0.17
CA ARG A 85 -20.65 -1.62 0.16
C ARG A 85 -20.67 -2.63 -1.00
N GLU A 86 -21.83 -2.89 -1.59
CA GLU A 86 -21.97 -3.83 -2.71
C GLU A 86 -21.20 -3.34 -3.94
N ALA A 87 -21.28 -2.04 -4.27
CA ALA A 87 -20.51 -1.46 -5.36
C ALA A 87 -19.00 -1.54 -5.14
N LEU A 88 -18.53 -1.29 -3.92
CA LEU A 88 -17.12 -1.44 -3.56
C LEU A 88 -16.67 -2.91 -3.63
N GLN A 89 -17.51 -3.83 -3.19
CA GLN A 89 -17.22 -5.26 -3.28
C GLN A 89 -17.12 -5.73 -4.74
N GLY A 90 -18.01 -5.25 -5.63
CA GLY A 90 -17.91 -5.54 -7.06
C GLY A 90 -16.59 -5.06 -7.67
N LYS A 91 -16.18 -3.83 -7.36
CA LYS A 91 -14.88 -3.28 -7.81
C LYS A 91 -13.68 -4.09 -7.31
N LEU A 92 -13.74 -4.58 -6.07
CA LEU A 92 -12.68 -5.44 -5.53
C LEU A 92 -12.58 -6.75 -6.32
N THR A 93 -13.72 -7.38 -6.60
CA THR A 93 -13.74 -8.61 -7.41
C THR A 93 -13.18 -8.40 -8.82
N GLU A 94 -13.55 -7.31 -9.49
CA GLU A 94 -13.01 -6.96 -10.82
C GLU A 94 -11.48 -6.78 -10.78
N LEU A 95 -10.95 -6.10 -9.77
CA LEU A 95 -9.51 -5.91 -9.59
C LEU A 95 -8.78 -7.23 -9.29
N ASP A 96 -9.36 -8.11 -8.48
CA ASP A 96 -8.79 -9.42 -8.17
C ASP A 96 -8.72 -10.31 -9.42
N GLU A 97 -9.76 -10.29 -10.26
CA GLU A 97 -9.77 -11.01 -11.54
C GLU A 97 -8.72 -10.46 -12.52
N GLU A 98 -8.59 -9.14 -12.59
CA GLU A 98 -7.55 -8.50 -13.41
C GLU A 98 -6.14 -8.85 -12.92
N LEU A 99 -5.91 -8.83 -11.61
CA LEU A 99 -4.63 -9.21 -11.01
C LEU A 99 -4.29 -10.67 -11.30
N ALA A 100 -5.25 -11.57 -11.18
CA ALA A 100 -5.07 -12.98 -11.51
C ALA A 100 -4.70 -13.18 -12.99
N ARG A 101 -5.40 -12.48 -13.90
CA ARG A 101 -5.11 -12.51 -15.34
C ARG A 101 -3.70 -12.02 -15.65
N LEU A 102 -3.31 -10.86 -15.12
CA LEU A 102 -2.00 -10.28 -15.36
C LEU A 102 -0.88 -11.15 -14.78
N THR A 103 -1.10 -11.75 -13.61
CA THR A 103 -0.16 -12.70 -13.01
C THR A 103 0.05 -13.91 -13.90
N ALA A 104 -1.03 -14.51 -14.41
CA ALA A 104 -0.93 -15.63 -15.35
C ALA A 104 -0.21 -15.25 -16.66
N GLU A 105 -0.47 -14.06 -17.20
CA GLU A 105 0.20 -13.56 -18.40
C GLU A 105 1.70 -13.36 -18.19
N ILE A 106 2.10 -12.80 -17.03
CA ILE A 106 3.51 -12.64 -16.66
C ILE A 106 4.19 -13.99 -16.56
N GLU A 107 3.58 -14.96 -15.87
CA GLU A 107 4.16 -16.29 -15.72
C GLU A 107 4.28 -17.03 -17.06
N ALA A 108 3.26 -16.93 -17.92
CA ALA A 108 3.30 -17.49 -19.27
C ALA A 108 4.43 -16.89 -20.12
N ARG A 109 4.75 -15.59 -19.93
CA ARG A 109 5.88 -14.93 -20.61
C ARG A 109 7.23 -15.26 -19.97
N ARG A 110 7.28 -15.44 -18.65
CA ARG A 110 8.52 -15.75 -17.91
C ARG A 110 8.99 -17.17 -18.14
N ALA A 111 8.08 -18.14 -18.18
CA ALA A 111 8.42 -19.55 -18.33
C ALA A 111 9.37 -19.85 -19.52
N PRO A 112 9.09 -19.40 -20.77
CA PRO A 112 10.00 -19.67 -21.89
C PRO A 112 11.35 -18.94 -21.75
N ILE A 113 11.39 -17.77 -21.11
CA ILE A 113 12.64 -17.04 -20.85
C ILE A 113 13.52 -17.84 -19.89
N TYR A 114 12.95 -18.33 -18.78
CA TYR A 114 13.67 -19.16 -17.82
C TYR A 114 14.15 -20.47 -18.45
N ALA A 115 13.33 -21.12 -19.28
CA ALA A 115 13.72 -22.34 -19.98
C ALA A 115 14.93 -22.08 -20.89
N ARG A 116 14.89 -21.00 -21.69
CA ARG A 116 15.98 -20.62 -22.58
C ARG A 116 17.24 -20.21 -21.81
N TRP A 117 17.08 -19.52 -20.69
CA TRP A 117 18.20 -19.13 -19.82
C TRP A 117 18.87 -20.35 -19.18
N ALA A 118 18.09 -21.32 -18.70
CA ALA A 118 18.62 -22.57 -18.16
C ALA A 118 19.37 -23.38 -19.24
N GLU A 119 18.81 -23.47 -20.45
CA GLU A 119 19.46 -24.13 -21.58
C GLU A 119 20.78 -23.43 -21.96
N ALA A 120 20.79 -22.10 -22.05
CA ALA A 120 21.99 -21.33 -22.35
C ALA A 120 23.06 -21.50 -21.26
N THR A 121 22.66 -21.49 -19.99
CA THR A 121 23.56 -21.72 -18.85
C THR A 121 24.20 -23.10 -18.91
N ARG A 122 23.40 -24.15 -19.20
CA ARG A 122 23.93 -25.51 -19.39
C ARG A 122 24.93 -25.57 -20.55
N LYS A 123 24.58 -25.02 -21.71
CA LYS A 123 25.45 -24.99 -22.90
C LYS A 123 26.75 -24.24 -22.63
N LEU A 124 26.71 -23.14 -21.87
CA LEU A 124 27.90 -22.43 -21.43
C LEU A 124 28.79 -23.28 -20.52
N GLY A 125 28.19 -24.05 -19.61
CA GLY A 125 28.91 -25.03 -18.79
C GLY A 125 29.61 -26.09 -19.64
N GLU A 126 28.88 -26.75 -20.55
CA GLU A 126 29.43 -27.74 -21.48
C GLU A 126 30.56 -27.17 -22.35
N ALA A 127 30.41 -25.94 -22.85
CA ALA A 127 31.45 -25.25 -23.61
C ALA A 127 32.68 -24.92 -22.76
N GLY A 128 32.49 -24.49 -21.50
CA GLY A 128 33.58 -24.23 -20.56
C GLY A 128 34.37 -25.50 -20.21
N ASP A 129 33.69 -26.62 -20.00
CA ASP A 129 34.33 -27.92 -19.77
C ASP A 129 35.12 -28.36 -21.01
N ALA A 130 34.55 -28.20 -22.20
CA ALA A 130 35.24 -28.48 -23.46
C ALA A 130 36.49 -27.59 -23.64
N GLU A 131 36.38 -26.30 -23.34
CA GLU A 131 37.50 -25.36 -23.37
C GLU A 131 38.62 -25.80 -22.41
N GLN A 132 38.29 -26.17 -21.17
CA GLN A 132 39.29 -26.67 -20.21
C GLN A 132 39.97 -27.95 -20.69
N ASN A 133 39.21 -28.88 -21.28
CA ASN A 133 39.77 -30.10 -21.84
C ASN A 133 40.74 -29.79 -23.00
N LEU A 134 40.39 -28.86 -23.89
CA LEU A 134 41.27 -28.42 -24.97
C LEU A 134 42.57 -27.83 -24.42
N PHE A 135 42.52 -26.95 -23.41
CA PHE A 135 43.74 -26.41 -22.81
C PHE A 135 44.56 -27.44 -22.05
N ARG A 136 43.92 -28.41 -21.38
CA ARG A 136 44.62 -29.50 -20.67
C ARG A 136 45.37 -30.41 -21.64
N ASP A 137 44.74 -30.75 -22.75
CA ASP A 137 45.27 -31.71 -23.73
C ASP A 137 46.07 -31.01 -24.84
N CYS A 138 46.16 -29.67 -24.80
CA CYS A 138 46.95 -28.87 -25.75
C CYS A 138 48.44 -29.21 -25.63
N PRO A 139 49.11 -29.61 -26.74
CA PRO A 139 50.53 -29.95 -26.71
C PRO A 139 51.42 -28.73 -26.44
N ARG A 140 50.90 -27.51 -26.61
CA ARG A 140 51.62 -26.24 -26.37
C ARG A 140 51.21 -25.63 -25.04
N ARG A 141 51.98 -25.94 -24.00
CA ARG A 141 51.74 -25.51 -22.61
C ARG A 141 51.72 -23.99 -22.40
N GLU A 142 52.35 -23.23 -23.29
CA GLU A 142 52.37 -21.77 -23.28
C GLU A 142 50.97 -21.14 -23.39
N PHE A 143 50.03 -21.77 -24.13
CA PHE A 143 48.67 -21.27 -24.23
C PHE A 143 47.88 -21.44 -22.92
N ALA A 144 48.07 -22.56 -22.23
CA ALA A 144 47.45 -22.79 -20.92
C ALA A 144 47.96 -21.78 -19.87
N THR A 145 49.27 -21.50 -19.86
CA THR A 145 49.85 -20.50 -18.96
C THR A 145 49.32 -19.10 -19.28
N ARG A 146 49.32 -18.69 -20.56
CA ARG A 146 48.83 -17.37 -20.98
C ARG A 146 47.34 -17.19 -20.69
N SER A 147 46.52 -18.22 -20.89
CA SER A 147 45.09 -18.21 -20.55
C SER A 147 44.85 -18.01 -19.05
N ALA A 148 45.63 -18.69 -18.19
CA ALA A 148 45.56 -18.52 -16.74
C ALA A 148 45.97 -17.11 -16.28
N GLU A 149 47.02 -16.54 -16.89
CA GLU A 149 47.47 -15.18 -16.61
C GLU A 149 46.41 -14.14 -17.01
N LEU A 150 45.83 -14.27 -18.21
CA LEU A 150 44.77 -13.38 -18.68
C LEU A 150 43.51 -13.49 -17.82
N THR A 151 43.14 -14.69 -17.40
CA THR A 151 42.01 -14.90 -16.47
C THR A 151 42.24 -14.18 -15.14
N LYS A 152 43.44 -14.32 -14.56
CA LYS A 152 43.81 -13.63 -13.32
C LYS A 152 43.79 -12.10 -13.49
N HIS A 153 44.26 -11.60 -14.63
CA HIS A 153 44.23 -10.17 -14.94
C HIS A 153 42.78 -9.65 -15.06
N TYR A 154 41.93 -10.40 -15.76
CA TYR A 154 40.51 -10.06 -15.88
C TYR A 154 39.79 -10.05 -14.52
N GLU A 155 40.07 -11.01 -13.65
CA GLU A 155 39.55 -11.04 -12.28
C GLU A 155 40.00 -9.83 -11.45
N ALA A 156 41.27 -9.44 -11.54
CA ALA A 156 41.78 -8.24 -10.88
C ALA A 156 41.03 -6.98 -11.34
N LEU A 157 40.85 -6.81 -12.66
CA LEU A 157 40.07 -5.70 -13.23
C LEU A 157 38.61 -5.72 -12.76
N CYS A 158 38.01 -6.89 -12.56
CA CYS A 158 36.65 -6.99 -12.00
C CYS A 158 36.57 -6.52 -10.54
N GLN A 159 37.60 -6.75 -9.73
CA GLN A 159 37.66 -6.23 -8.36
C GLN A 159 37.87 -4.72 -8.35
N GLU A 160 38.75 -4.21 -9.22
CA GLU A 160 38.94 -2.76 -9.42
C GLU A 160 37.64 -2.08 -9.86
N GLU A 161 36.91 -2.67 -10.80
CA GLU A 161 35.61 -2.15 -11.26
C GLU A 161 34.60 -2.06 -10.10
N LYS A 162 34.48 -3.12 -9.30
CA LYS A 162 33.58 -3.15 -8.14
C LYS A 162 33.93 -2.05 -7.14
N GLU A 163 35.21 -1.86 -6.87
CA GLU A 163 35.68 -0.84 -5.93
C GLU A 163 35.40 0.58 -6.44
N VAL A 164 35.66 0.85 -7.73
CA VAL A 164 35.34 2.15 -8.33
C VAL A 164 33.83 2.41 -8.35
N ARG A 165 33.00 1.40 -8.68
CA ARG A 165 31.54 1.52 -8.61
C ARG A 165 31.05 1.79 -7.19
N ARG A 166 31.62 1.12 -6.19
CA ARG A 166 31.33 1.36 -4.76
C ARG A 166 31.63 2.81 -4.38
N ARG A 167 32.82 3.31 -4.74
CA ARG A 167 33.22 4.71 -4.49
C ARG A 167 32.31 5.71 -5.22
N ILE A 168 31.85 5.42 -6.43
CA ILE A 168 30.85 6.26 -7.13
C ILE A 168 29.53 6.28 -6.35
N ALA A 169 29.07 5.12 -5.88
CA ALA A 169 27.83 5.01 -5.11
C ALA A 169 27.91 5.76 -3.77
N GLU A 170 29.07 5.78 -3.11
CA GLU A 170 29.31 6.57 -1.88
C GLU A 170 29.15 8.08 -2.10
N TYR A 171 29.50 8.60 -3.29
CA TYR A 171 29.33 10.02 -3.62
C TYR A 171 27.93 10.39 -4.11
N GLN A 172 27.12 9.40 -4.50
CA GLN A 172 25.80 9.62 -5.08
C GLN A 172 24.82 10.35 -4.14
N PRO A 173 24.75 10.05 -2.82
CA PRO A 173 23.89 10.78 -1.89
C PRO A 173 24.24 12.27 -1.77
N TYR A 174 25.52 12.65 -1.83
CA TYR A 174 25.94 14.05 -1.74
C TYR A 174 25.56 14.83 -3.00
N LEU A 175 25.68 14.23 -4.18
CA LEU A 175 25.22 14.82 -5.44
C LEU A 175 23.69 14.97 -5.47
N ASN A 176 22.95 14.04 -4.86
CA ASN A 176 21.50 14.11 -4.75
C ASN A 176 21.02 15.08 -3.66
N ALA A 177 21.77 15.21 -2.55
CA ALA A 177 21.44 16.11 -1.42
C ALA A 177 21.55 17.59 -1.79
N GLU A 178 22.33 17.94 -2.82
CA GLU A 178 22.34 19.29 -3.40
C GLU A 178 20.97 19.71 -3.95
N ALA A 179 20.10 18.75 -4.31
CA ALA A 179 18.72 19.07 -4.68
C ALA A 179 17.86 19.56 -3.50
N PHE A 180 18.35 19.47 -2.25
CA PHE A 180 17.61 19.76 -1.02
C PHE A 180 18.38 20.56 0.06
N SER A 181 19.65 20.92 -0.17
CA SER A 181 20.52 21.51 0.86
C SER A 181 20.61 23.04 0.74
N GLU A 182 19.80 23.76 1.53
CA GLU A 182 19.94 25.22 1.77
C GLU A 182 20.92 25.54 2.92
N ASN A 183 21.32 24.54 3.72
CA ASN A 183 22.17 24.71 4.90
C ASN A 183 23.61 24.19 4.68
N GLY A 184 24.59 24.98 5.12
CA GLY A 184 26.03 24.87 4.77
C GLY A 184 26.81 23.63 5.23
N ASP A 185 26.21 22.69 5.96
CA ASP A 185 26.90 21.52 6.54
C ASP A 185 27.37 20.46 5.53
N HIS A 186 26.93 20.55 4.26
CA HIS A 186 27.30 19.59 3.21
C HIS A 186 28.16 20.19 2.09
N ARG A 187 28.58 21.45 2.20
CA ARG A 187 29.23 22.18 1.09
C ARG A 187 30.56 21.57 0.65
N GLU A 188 31.38 21.12 1.60
CA GLU A 188 32.70 20.52 1.34
C GLU A 188 32.60 19.07 0.80
N PRO A 189 31.78 18.17 1.39
CA PRO A 189 31.50 16.86 0.81
C PRO A 189 30.89 16.92 -0.60
N ILE A 190 30.00 17.87 -0.88
CA ILE A 190 29.41 18.08 -2.22
C ILE A 190 30.50 18.53 -3.22
N ALA A 191 31.35 19.49 -2.84
CA ALA A 191 32.45 19.94 -3.69
C ALA A 191 33.45 18.81 -3.98
N GLN A 192 33.73 17.96 -3.00
CA GLN A 192 34.57 16.78 -3.16
C GLN A 192 33.92 15.75 -4.10
N ALA A 193 32.63 15.45 -3.91
CA ALA A 193 31.87 14.55 -4.79
C ALA A 193 31.89 15.05 -6.25
N LYS A 194 31.68 16.35 -6.48
CA LYS A 194 31.72 16.96 -7.83
C LYS A 194 33.07 16.83 -8.52
N ARG A 195 34.17 16.88 -7.77
CA ARG A 195 35.52 16.69 -8.33
C ARG A 195 35.83 15.23 -8.57
N ARG A 196 35.49 14.35 -7.61
CA ARG A 196 35.86 12.94 -7.62
C ARG A 196 34.98 12.07 -8.52
N THR A 197 33.67 12.32 -8.62
CA THR A 197 32.77 11.49 -9.42
C THR A 197 33.14 11.46 -10.91
N PRO A 198 33.49 12.59 -11.57
CA PRO A 198 33.99 12.56 -12.95
C PRO A 198 35.31 11.80 -13.11
N GLU A 199 36.24 11.96 -12.17
CA GLU A 199 37.52 11.21 -12.15
C GLU A 199 37.26 9.70 -12.06
N LEU A 200 36.39 9.28 -11.14
CA LEU A 200 36.02 7.87 -10.95
C LEU A 200 35.26 7.30 -12.14
N LYS A 201 34.40 8.09 -12.80
CA LYS A 201 33.73 7.66 -14.04
C LYS A 201 34.71 7.48 -15.18
N LYS A 202 35.74 8.33 -15.28
CA LYS A 202 36.83 8.19 -16.25
C LYS A 202 37.67 6.94 -15.95
N GLU A 203 37.99 6.71 -14.68
CA GLU A 203 38.68 5.50 -14.21
C GLU A 203 37.88 4.24 -14.53
N LEU A 204 36.57 4.24 -14.25
CA LEU A 204 35.66 3.16 -14.61
C LEU A 204 35.65 2.91 -16.12
N GLY A 205 35.59 3.96 -16.94
CA GLY A 205 35.68 3.84 -18.39
C GLY A 205 36.99 3.22 -18.87
N ALA A 206 38.12 3.57 -18.24
CA ALA A 206 39.42 2.98 -18.55
C ALA A 206 39.50 1.50 -18.13
N ILE A 207 38.95 1.14 -16.97
CA ILE A 207 38.88 -0.26 -16.52
C ILE A 207 38.03 -1.09 -17.48
N LEU A 208 36.87 -0.58 -17.90
CA LEU A 208 36.01 -1.27 -18.87
C LEU A 208 36.72 -1.48 -20.21
N ALA A 209 37.42 -0.46 -20.73
CA ALA A 209 38.20 -0.61 -21.97
C ALA A 209 39.31 -1.67 -21.84
N ARG A 210 40.03 -1.71 -20.70
CA ARG A 210 41.04 -2.76 -20.45
C ARG A 210 40.41 -4.15 -20.34
N LYS A 211 39.23 -4.27 -19.74
CA LYS A 211 38.50 -5.54 -19.69
C LYS A 211 38.13 -6.00 -21.09
N ASP A 212 37.72 -5.11 -21.98
CA ASP A 212 37.42 -5.44 -23.38
C ASP A 212 38.68 -5.93 -24.10
N GLU A 213 39.82 -5.25 -23.91
CA GLU A 213 41.12 -5.65 -24.46
C GLU A 213 41.56 -7.04 -23.99
N VAL A 214 41.52 -7.29 -22.67
CA VAL A 214 41.87 -8.60 -22.08
C VAL A 214 40.91 -9.68 -22.59
N THR A 215 39.62 -9.38 -22.72
CA THR A 215 38.62 -10.32 -23.26
C THR A 215 38.95 -10.70 -24.69
N ALA A 216 39.26 -9.73 -25.55
CA ALA A 216 39.67 -9.96 -26.93
C ALA A 216 40.96 -10.78 -27.02
N GLU A 217 41.91 -10.57 -26.11
CA GLU A 217 43.13 -11.38 -26.05
C GLU A 217 42.86 -12.83 -25.60
N MET A 218 41.99 -13.02 -24.60
CA MET A 218 41.55 -14.35 -24.17
C MET A 218 40.89 -15.11 -25.33
N GLU A 219 40.03 -14.45 -26.12
CA GLU A 219 39.40 -15.05 -27.31
C GLU A 219 40.44 -15.47 -28.37
N ARG A 220 41.48 -14.66 -28.60
CA ARG A 220 42.57 -15.02 -29.51
C ARG A 220 43.32 -16.26 -29.03
N VAL A 221 43.71 -16.29 -27.76
CA VAL A 221 44.42 -17.43 -27.17
C VAL A 221 43.57 -18.70 -27.23
N ARG A 222 42.25 -18.59 -26.99
CA ARG A 222 41.29 -19.70 -27.14
C ARG A 222 41.26 -20.24 -28.56
N PHE A 223 41.15 -19.36 -29.54
CA PHE A 223 41.09 -19.74 -30.95
C PHE A 223 42.40 -20.42 -31.40
N GLU A 224 43.55 -19.85 -31.02
CA GLU A 224 44.85 -20.43 -31.32
C GLU A 224 45.06 -21.78 -30.66
N ALA A 225 44.65 -21.95 -29.39
CA ALA A 225 44.74 -23.22 -28.68
C ALA A 225 43.85 -24.32 -29.28
N ALA A 226 42.67 -23.95 -29.80
CA ALA A 226 41.74 -24.88 -30.43
C ALA A 226 42.17 -25.32 -31.85
N ALA A 227 43.09 -24.59 -32.48
CA ALA A 227 43.58 -24.86 -33.84
C ALA A 227 44.82 -25.77 -33.90
N VAL A 228 45.33 -26.19 -32.74
CA VAL A 228 46.56 -27.02 -32.57
C VAL A 228 46.19 -28.43 -32.15
#